data_AF-A0A9W5N9G8-F1
#
_entry.id   AF-A0A9W5N9G8-F1
#
_cell.length_a   1.000
_cell.length_b   1.000
_cell.length_c   1.000
_cell.angle_alpha   90.00
_cell.angle_beta   90.00
_cell.angle_gamma   90.00
#
_symmetry.space_group_name_H-M   'P 1'
#
loop_
_entity.id
_entity.type
_entity.pdbx_description
1 polymer ?
#
loop_
_entity_poly.entity_id
_entity_poly.type
_entity_poly.pdbx_seq_one_letter_code
_entity_poly.pdbx_strand_id
1 'polypeptide(L)'
;MSKRSDIIGGEVAVDISHGLIYTEVLGWVDLGHAQGTDIRNLLRDIDSGERQEKEYYDVAYSQAMTSPGRLIKMGKFIKWRIKRGRTPLERRSIALAMMMSLARKFEGLQASFPVSLVTDSGFSGEDLVSNLLGFYRVVSIPKPFGMLRVVSREKALKRWDHYGKIGGWKNESFRPLLFPDPDIFPNARPYKGNLPNFMQTVRPWSDFRSGIVRVVSADGSYIDNGRNGVLPYA
;
A
#
# COMPACT_ATOMS: atom_id res chain seq x y z
N MET A 1 1.38 2.29 -12.94
CA MET A 1 2.44 3.23 -12.51
C MET A 1 1.98 4.65 -12.74
N SER A 2 2.30 5.52 -11.81
CA SER A 2 1.97 6.95 -11.85
C SER A 2 2.65 7.67 -13.00
N LYS A 3 1.98 8.66 -13.57
CA LYS A 3 2.46 9.50 -14.67
C LYS A 3 2.64 10.94 -14.20
N ARG A 4 3.42 11.70 -14.97
CA ARG A 4 3.59 13.15 -14.76
C ARG A 4 2.25 13.90 -14.76
N SER A 5 1.31 13.47 -15.61
CA SER A 5 -0.04 14.04 -15.70
C SER A 5 -0.86 13.85 -14.43
N ASP A 6 -0.52 12.85 -13.62
CA ASP A 6 -1.23 12.52 -12.39
C ASP A 6 -0.78 13.43 -11.25
N ILE A 7 0.29 14.23 -11.46
CA ILE A 7 0.83 15.16 -10.47
C ILE A 7 -0.11 16.34 -10.27
N ILE A 8 -0.45 16.52 -9.01
CA ILE A 8 -1.39 17.49 -8.49
C ILE A 8 -0.75 18.19 -7.29
N GLY A 9 -1.26 19.37 -6.93
CA GLY A 9 -0.72 20.13 -5.80
C GLY A 9 -1.37 19.77 -4.46
N GLY A 10 -0.70 20.12 -3.37
CA GLY A 10 -1.16 19.86 -2.01
C GLY A 10 -2.47 20.55 -1.63
N GLU A 11 -2.82 21.63 -2.31
CA GLU A 11 -4.05 22.40 -2.13
C GLU A 11 -5.34 21.58 -2.32
N VAL A 12 -5.29 20.49 -3.08
CA VAL A 12 -6.45 19.60 -3.36
C VAL A 12 -6.32 18.21 -2.75
N ALA A 13 -5.18 17.89 -2.13
CA ALA A 13 -4.84 16.54 -1.69
C ALA A 13 -5.77 15.94 -0.62
N VAL A 14 -6.50 16.78 0.12
CA VAL A 14 -7.39 16.34 1.21
C VAL A 14 -8.70 15.72 0.70
N ASP A 15 -9.19 16.18 -0.46
CA ASP A 15 -10.56 15.92 -0.91
C ASP A 15 -10.66 15.05 -2.17
N ILE A 16 -9.52 14.67 -2.75
CA ILE A 16 -9.44 13.85 -3.96
C ILE A 16 -9.03 12.41 -3.66
N SER A 17 -9.61 11.50 -4.43
CA SER A 17 -9.41 10.06 -4.28
C SER A 17 -8.25 9.51 -5.11
N HIS A 18 -7.74 10.27 -6.08
CA HIS A 18 -6.71 9.85 -7.02
C HIS A 18 -5.73 10.99 -7.33
N GLY A 19 -4.54 10.62 -7.79
CA GLY A 19 -3.47 11.54 -8.16
C GLY A 19 -2.17 11.22 -7.43
N LEU A 20 -1.11 11.88 -7.85
CA LEU A 20 0.23 11.75 -7.31
C LEU A 20 0.64 13.07 -6.67
N ILE A 21 0.99 13.04 -5.39
CA ILE A 21 1.52 14.21 -4.67
C ILE A 21 2.94 13.95 -4.21
N TYR A 22 3.68 15.03 -3.95
CA TYR A 22 4.95 14.96 -3.24
C TYR A 22 4.82 15.56 -1.84
N THR A 23 5.43 14.91 -0.87
CA THR A 23 5.44 15.32 0.54
C THR A 23 6.87 15.34 1.04
N GLU A 24 7.22 16.31 1.89
CA GLU A 24 8.58 16.38 2.43
C GLU A 24 8.87 15.29 3.47
N VAL A 25 7.82 14.62 3.98
CA VAL A 25 7.93 13.57 5.00
C VAL A 25 7.94 12.16 4.41
N LEU A 26 7.10 11.87 3.41
CA LEU A 26 6.95 10.53 2.84
C LEU A 26 7.53 10.40 1.42
N GLY A 27 7.86 11.51 0.77
CA GLY A 27 8.23 11.54 -0.64
C GLY A 27 6.98 11.52 -1.53
N TRP A 28 7.06 10.79 -2.64
CA TRP A 28 5.92 10.58 -3.53
C TRP A 28 4.85 9.71 -2.86
N VAL A 29 3.58 10.10 -3.03
CA VAL A 29 2.41 9.39 -2.50
C VAL A 29 1.35 9.29 -3.60
N ASP A 30 0.95 8.06 -3.91
CA ASP A 30 -0.22 7.76 -4.75
C ASP A 30 -1.48 7.81 -3.86
N LEU A 31 -2.38 8.74 -4.16
CA LEU A 31 -3.60 8.95 -3.38
C LEU A 31 -4.62 7.83 -3.53
N GLY A 32 -4.61 7.10 -4.65
CA GLY A 32 -5.41 5.90 -4.87
C GLY A 32 -5.00 4.76 -3.95
N HIS A 33 -3.68 4.51 -3.85
CA HIS A 33 -3.14 3.54 -2.89
C HIS A 33 -3.35 4.00 -1.44
N ALA A 34 -3.22 5.30 -1.17
CA ALA A 34 -3.37 5.84 0.17
C ALA A 34 -4.82 5.94 0.67
N GLN A 35 -5.85 5.46 -0.05
CA GLN A 35 -7.25 5.55 0.40
C GLN A 35 -7.55 4.68 1.63
N GLY A 36 -6.88 3.53 1.75
CA GLY A 36 -7.12 2.53 2.79
C GLY A 36 -8.45 1.77 2.67
N THR A 37 -9.08 1.76 1.50
CA THR A 37 -10.37 1.07 1.27
C THR A 37 -10.25 -0.44 1.48
N ASP A 38 -9.18 -1.03 0.98
CA ASP A 38 -8.79 -2.42 1.20
C ASP A 38 -8.59 -2.74 2.70
N ILE A 39 -7.97 -1.82 3.46
CA ILE A 39 -7.77 -1.98 4.91
C ILE A 39 -9.10 -1.89 5.68
N ARG A 40 -10.02 -1.00 5.27
CA ARG A 40 -11.38 -0.96 5.87
C ARG A 40 -12.11 -2.27 5.64
N ASN A 41 -12.01 -2.85 4.45
CA ASN A 41 -12.62 -4.13 4.14
C ASN A 41 -11.99 -5.25 4.98
N LEU A 42 -10.65 -5.32 5.03
CA LEU A 42 -9.94 -6.30 5.85
C LEU A 42 -10.32 -6.23 7.34
N LEU A 43 -10.39 -5.03 7.91
CA LEU A 43 -10.81 -4.86 9.30
C LEU A 43 -12.28 -5.25 9.51
N ARG A 44 -13.16 -4.96 8.54
CA ARG A 44 -14.57 -5.39 8.57
C ARG A 44 -14.68 -6.91 8.57
N ASP A 45 -13.84 -7.61 7.80
CA ASP A 45 -13.83 -9.07 7.75
C ASP A 45 -13.33 -9.66 9.07
N ILE A 46 -12.27 -9.09 9.64
CA ILE A 46 -11.78 -9.45 10.98
C ILE A 46 -12.87 -9.23 12.03
N ASP A 47 -13.51 -8.06 12.03
CA ASP A 47 -14.57 -7.73 12.98
C ASP A 47 -15.80 -8.64 12.82
N SER A 48 -16.11 -9.04 11.60
CA SER A 48 -17.18 -10.01 11.32
C SER A 48 -16.81 -11.41 11.83
N GLY A 49 -15.56 -11.82 11.66
CA GLY A 49 -15.02 -13.06 12.24
C GLY A 49 -15.08 -13.10 13.76
N GLU A 50 -14.74 -11.98 14.41
CA GLU A 50 -14.79 -11.85 15.88
C GLU A 50 -16.20 -11.93 16.46
N ARG A 51 -17.24 -11.68 15.66
CA ARG A 51 -18.65 -11.83 16.02
C ARG A 51 -19.18 -13.26 15.85
N GLN A 52 -18.42 -14.15 15.20
CA GLN A 52 -18.84 -15.55 15.04
C GLN A 52 -18.69 -16.33 16.36
N GLU A 53 -19.46 -17.39 16.53
CA GLU A 53 -19.37 -18.25 17.72
C GLU A 53 -18.17 -19.21 17.68
N LYS A 54 -17.56 -19.40 16.51
CA LYS A 54 -16.42 -20.30 16.31
C LYS A 54 -15.19 -19.83 17.10
N GLU A 55 -14.40 -20.77 17.62
CA GLU A 55 -13.14 -20.45 18.31
C GLU A 55 -12.13 -19.79 17.35
N TYR A 56 -12.18 -20.16 16.07
CA TYR A 56 -11.34 -19.59 15.02
C TYR A 56 -12.19 -19.18 13.82
N TYR A 57 -11.74 -18.16 13.11
CA TYR A 57 -12.29 -17.73 11.84
C TYR A 57 -11.17 -17.49 10.84
N ASP A 58 -11.49 -17.61 9.56
CA ASP A 58 -10.54 -17.35 8.48
C ASP A 58 -10.80 -15.97 7.87
N VAL A 59 -9.72 -15.26 7.57
CA VAL A 59 -9.73 -13.97 6.86
C VAL A 59 -8.80 -14.06 5.66
N ALA A 60 -9.27 -13.58 4.52
CA ALA A 60 -8.46 -13.43 3.32
C ALA A 60 -8.09 -11.96 3.11
N TYR A 61 -6.91 -11.72 2.55
CA TYR A 61 -6.51 -10.40 2.08
C TYR A 61 -5.91 -10.56 0.69
N SER A 62 -6.31 -9.70 -0.24
CA SER A 62 -5.94 -9.82 -1.65
C SER A 62 -5.55 -8.47 -2.26
N GLN A 63 -4.67 -8.54 -3.25
CA GLN A 63 -4.21 -7.40 -4.04
C GLN A 63 -4.15 -7.84 -5.50
N ALA A 64 -4.63 -6.97 -6.38
CA ALA A 64 -4.80 -7.27 -7.80
C ALA A 64 -4.09 -6.22 -8.67
N MET A 65 -3.70 -6.65 -9.86
CA MET A 65 -3.40 -5.79 -10.99
C MET A 65 -4.32 -6.13 -12.16
N THR A 66 -4.57 -5.13 -13.00
CA THR A 66 -5.32 -5.31 -14.24
C THR A 66 -4.40 -5.04 -15.42
N SER A 67 -4.44 -5.90 -16.42
CA SER A 67 -3.62 -5.78 -17.63
C SER A 67 -3.93 -4.50 -18.41
N PRO A 68 -2.99 -4.02 -19.25
CA PRO A 68 -3.30 -3.02 -20.27
C PRO A 68 -4.55 -3.42 -21.07
N GLY A 69 -5.44 -2.46 -21.33
CA GLY A 69 -6.73 -2.72 -22.00
C GLY A 69 -7.83 -3.36 -21.14
N ARG A 70 -7.57 -3.62 -19.85
CA ARG A 70 -8.52 -4.23 -18.89
C ARG A 70 -9.03 -5.61 -19.32
N LEU A 71 -8.18 -6.40 -19.95
CA LEU A 71 -8.52 -7.73 -20.46
C LEU A 71 -8.44 -8.80 -19.36
N ILE A 72 -7.39 -8.76 -18.53
CA ILE A 72 -7.12 -9.76 -17.50
C ILE A 72 -6.89 -9.06 -16.16
N LYS A 73 -7.44 -9.61 -15.08
CA LYS A 73 -7.12 -9.22 -13.70
C LYS A 73 -6.39 -10.37 -13.04
N MET A 74 -5.22 -10.10 -12.49
CA MET A 74 -4.40 -11.09 -11.79
C MET A 74 -4.10 -10.58 -10.39
N GLY A 75 -3.96 -11.47 -9.42
CA GLY A 75 -3.59 -11.03 -8.09
C GLY A 75 -3.06 -12.11 -7.18
N LYS A 76 -2.54 -11.64 -6.05
CA LYS A 76 -2.14 -12.49 -4.93
C LYS A 76 -3.15 -12.38 -3.82
N PHE A 77 -3.28 -13.45 -3.06
CA PHE A 77 -4.00 -13.43 -1.80
C PHE A 77 -3.27 -14.26 -0.74
N ILE A 78 -3.53 -13.90 0.50
CA ILE A 78 -3.18 -14.69 1.67
C ILE A 78 -4.45 -14.98 2.44
N LYS A 79 -4.48 -16.12 3.13
CA LYS A 79 -5.59 -16.50 4.01
C LYS A 79 -5.04 -16.89 5.35
N TRP A 80 -5.46 -16.21 6.41
CA TRP A 80 -5.01 -16.47 7.77
C TRP A 80 -6.20 -16.92 8.62
N ARG A 81 -5.93 -17.83 9.55
CA ARG A 81 -6.86 -18.27 10.58
C ARG A 81 -6.51 -17.57 11.87
N ILE A 82 -7.50 -16.92 12.48
CA ILE A 82 -7.33 -16.10 13.67
C ILE A 82 -8.17 -16.69 14.80
N LYS A 83 -7.58 -16.80 15.98
CA LYS A 83 -8.27 -17.19 17.20
C LYS A 83 -9.13 -16.02 17.68
N ARG A 84 -10.43 -16.25 17.86
CA ARG A 84 -11.39 -15.28 18.38
C ARG A 84 -10.97 -14.72 19.74
N GLY A 85 -11.45 -13.52 20.04
CA GLY A 85 -11.15 -12.80 21.28
C GLY A 85 -9.93 -11.90 21.13
N ARG A 86 -9.65 -11.40 19.93
CA ARG A 86 -8.58 -10.41 19.70
C ARG A 86 -9.06 -9.02 20.10
N THR A 87 -8.23 -8.30 20.81
CA THR A 87 -8.44 -6.87 21.11
C THR A 87 -8.37 -6.02 19.84
N PRO A 88 -8.95 -4.80 19.82
CA PRO A 88 -8.84 -3.91 18.66
C PRO A 88 -7.40 -3.62 18.21
N LEU A 89 -6.45 -3.55 19.17
CA LEU A 89 -5.04 -3.34 18.85
C LEU A 89 -4.42 -4.56 18.15
N GLU A 90 -4.72 -5.77 18.64
CA GLU A 90 -4.27 -7.00 17.99
C GLU A 90 -4.87 -7.15 16.60
N ARG A 91 -6.15 -6.84 16.40
CA ARG A 91 -6.80 -6.86 15.07
C ARG A 91 -6.08 -5.95 14.08
N ARG A 92 -5.73 -4.72 14.49
CA ARG A 92 -4.94 -3.78 13.69
C ARG A 92 -3.53 -4.31 13.41
N SER A 93 -2.89 -4.92 14.42
CA SER A 93 -1.57 -5.54 14.29
C SER A 93 -1.57 -6.70 13.27
N ILE A 94 -2.60 -7.54 13.30
CA ILE A 94 -2.81 -8.64 12.36
C ILE A 94 -3.06 -8.08 10.95
N ALA A 95 -3.96 -7.09 10.81
CA ALA A 95 -4.24 -6.45 9.53
C ALA A 95 -2.97 -5.84 8.90
N LEU A 96 -2.14 -5.15 9.71
CA LEU A 96 -0.87 -4.60 9.24
C LEU A 96 0.08 -5.70 8.76
N ALA A 97 0.20 -6.80 9.51
CA ALA A 97 1.05 -7.92 9.12
C ALA A 97 0.55 -8.61 7.84
N MET A 98 -0.77 -8.75 7.66
CA MET A 98 -1.37 -9.28 6.44
C MET A 98 -1.03 -8.38 5.24
N MET A 99 -1.23 -7.07 5.37
CA MET A 99 -0.89 -6.09 4.33
C MET A 99 0.59 -6.16 3.95
N MET A 100 1.49 -6.09 4.93
CA MET A 100 2.94 -6.14 4.69
C MET A 100 3.39 -7.47 4.11
N SER A 101 2.78 -8.58 4.53
CA SER A 101 3.09 -9.93 4.03
C SER A 101 2.65 -10.12 2.59
N LEU A 102 1.48 -9.59 2.21
CA LEU A 102 0.98 -9.69 0.85
C LEU A 102 1.76 -8.79 -0.11
N ALA A 103 2.09 -7.57 0.32
CA ALA A 103 2.86 -6.63 -0.48
C ALA A 103 4.17 -7.26 -0.98
N ARG A 104 4.97 -7.87 -0.10
CA ARG A 104 6.21 -8.57 -0.48
C ARG A 104 6.01 -9.70 -1.50
N LYS A 105 4.84 -10.36 -1.51
CA LYS A 105 4.54 -11.45 -2.45
C LYS A 105 4.07 -10.93 -3.80
N PHE A 106 3.34 -9.82 -3.78
CA PHE A 106 2.87 -9.15 -4.99
C PHE A 106 4.04 -8.60 -5.82
N GLU A 107 5.12 -8.17 -5.15
CA GLU A 107 6.40 -7.84 -5.77
C GLU A 107 6.98 -9.00 -6.57
N GLY A 108 7.06 -10.18 -5.95
CA GLY A 108 7.53 -11.40 -6.62
C GLY A 108 6.68 -11.76 -7.83
N LEU A 109 5.36 -11.54 -7.77
CA LEU A 109 4.47 -11.73 -8.92
C LEU A 109 4.77 -10.73 -10.05
N GLN A 110 4.93 -9.45 -9.75
CA GLN A 110 5.24 -8.42 -10.77
C GLN A 110 6.64 -8.59 -11.37
N ALA A 111 7.59 -9.13 -10.61
CA ALA A 111 8.93 -9.46 -11.07
C ALA A 111 8.96 -10.76 -11.91
N SER A 112 7.93 -11.62 -11.79
CA SER A 112 7.90 -12.92 -12.47
C SER A 112 7.56 -12.81 -13.97
N PHE A 113 8.20 -13.65 -14.76
CA PHE A 113 7.86 -13.83 -16.18
C PHE A 113 6.52 -14.59 -16.31
N PRO A 114 5.61 -14.20 -17.23
CA PRO A 114 5.72 -13.16 -18.25
C PRO A 114 5.16 -11.79 -17.82
N VAL A 115 4.74 -11.62 -16.55
CA VAL A 115 4.13 -10.37 -16.04
C VAL A 115 5.08 -9.18 -16.21
N SER A 116 6.38 -9.40 -15.97
CA SER A 116 7.44 -8.40 -16.17
C SER A 116 7.64 -7.96 -17.61
N LEU A 117 7.14 -8.70 -18.62
CA LEU A 117 7.22 -8.30 -20.03
C LEU A 117 6.08 -7.36 -20.46
N VAL A 118 4.94 -7.44 -19.77
CA VAL A 118 3.70 -6.74 -20.14
C VAL A 118 3.45 -5.51 -19.26
N THR A 119 4.03 -5.51 -18.06
CA THR A 119 3.94 -4.42 -17.10
C THR A 119 5.32 -3.82 -16.88
N ASP A 120 5.41 -2.50 -16.72
CA ASP A 120 6.64 -1.88 -16.22
C ASP A 120 6.88 -2.41 -14.78
N SER A 121 7.72 -3.44 -14.70
CA SER A 121 7.85 -4.40 -13.58
C SER A 121 8.15 -3.78 -12.20
N GLY A 122 7.67 -4.41 -11.12
CA GLY A 122 8.03 -4.19 -9.70
C GLY A 122 7.52 -2.90 -9.03
N PHE A 123 7.40 -2.90 -7.69
CA PHE A 123 6.87 -1.75 -6.93
C PHE A 123 7.50 -0.42 -7.34
N SER A 124 6.65 0.54 -7.66
CA SER A 124 7.05 1.93 -7.83
C SER A 124 7.46 2.52 -6.48
N GLY A 125 8.31 3.55 -6.50
CA GLY A 125 8.93 4.10 -5.30
C GLY A 125 7.94 4.55 -4.21
N GLU A 126 6.72 4.90 -4.61
CA GLU A 126 5.62 5.36 -3.77
C GLU A 126 4.71 4.25 -3.22
N ASP A 127 4.66 3.07 -3.84
CA ASP A 127 3.55 2.12 -3.65
C ASP A 127 3.42 1.65 -2.19
N LEU A 128 4.50 1.12 -1.60
CA LEU A 128 4.48 0.58 -0.24
C LEU A 128 4.19 1.64 0.82
N VAL A 129 4.79 2.82 0.66
CA VAL A 129 4.61 3.94 1.59
C VAL A 129 3.19 4.51 1.48
N SER A 130 2.62 4.53 0.27
CA SER A 130 1.23 4.96 0.02
C SER A 130 0.23 3.98 0.65
N ASN A 131 0.41 2.68 0.45
CA ASN A 131 -0.42 1.66 1.10
C ASN A 131 -0.33 1.74 2.64
N LEU A 132 0.88 1.94 3.19
CA LEU A 132 1.07 2.14 4.63
C LEU A 132 0.39 3.41 5.14
N LEU A 133 0.45 4.51 4.38
CA LEU A 133 -0.30 5.72 4.70
C LEU A 133 -1.80 5.45 4.73
N GLY A 134 -2.31 4.69 3.74
CA GLY A 134 -3.70 4.24 3.70
C GLY A 134 -4.11 3.45 4.95
N PHE A 135 -3.25 2.54 5.42
CA PHE A 135 -3.46 1.83 6.67
C PHE A 135 -3.62 2.80 7.87
N TYR A 136 -2.68 3.73 8.05
CA TYR A 136 -2.73 4.67 9.18
C TYR A 136 -3.85 5.72 9.06
N ARG A 137 -4.32 6.02 7.86
CA ARG A 137 -5.55 6.79 7.65
C ARG A 137 -6.79 6.09 8.17
N VAL A 138 -6.81 4.76 8.14
CA VAL A 138 -7.93 3.97 8.66
C VAL A 138 -7.84 3.79 10.18
N VAL A 139 -6.65 3.50 10.72
CA VAL A 139 -6.53 3.06 12.11
C VAL A 139 -6.13 4.15 13.11
N SER A 140 -5.66 5.31 12.64
CA SER A 140 -5.10 6.36 13.50
C SER A 140 -5.53 7.78 13.09
N ILE A 141 -5.02 8.31 11.97
CA ILE A 141 -5.23 9.72 11.59
C ILE A 141 -5.87 9.80 10.19
N PRO A 142 -7.19 10.05 10.09
CA PRO A 142 -7.90 10.05 8.80
C PRO A 142 -7.39 11.05 7.76
N LYS A 143 -6.97 12.24 8.22
CA LYS A 143 -6.50 13.36 7.37
C LYS A 143 -5.09 13.80 7.79
N PRO A 144 -4.02 13.04 7.46
CA PRO A 144 -2.68 13.30 7.96
C PRO A 144 -1.92 14.37 7.15
N PHE A 145 -2.48 14.87 6.04
CA PHE A 145 -1.76 15.71 5.06
C PHE A 145 -1.17 17.00 5.64
N GLY A 146 -1.79 17.59 6.66
CA GLY A 146 -1.20 18.76 7.36
C GLY A 146 0.15 18.46 8.03
N MET A 147 0.40 17.21 8.42
CA MET A 147 1.65 16.75 9.03
C MET A 147 2.67 16.24 8.00
N LEU A 148 2.23 15.96 6.76
CA LEU A 148 3.10 15.40 5.73
C LEU A 148 3.90 16.46 4.97
N ARG A 149 3.57 17.75 5.15
CA ARG A 149 4.21 18.87 4.42
C ARG A 149 4.11 18.64 2.91
N VAL A 150 2.87 18.60 2.41
CA VAL A 150 2.60 18.46 0.98
C VAL A 150 3.10 19.71 0.25
N VAL A 151 3.87 19.52 -0.82
CA VAL A 151 4.42 20.64 -1.59
C VAL A 151 3.44 21.12 -2.67
N SER A 152 3.67 22.31 -3.21
CA SER A 152 2.91 22.81 -4.36
C SER A 152 3.14 21.93 -5.60
N ARG A 153 2.18 21.94 -6.52
CA ARG A 153 2.28 21.20 -7.80
C ARG A 153 3.56 21.53 -8.55
N GLU A 154 3.92 22.81 -8.61
CA GLU A 154 5.14 23.29 -9.27
C GLU A 154 6.41 22.64 -8.68
N LYS A 155 6.54 22.62 -7.36
CA LYS A 155 7.69 22.00 -6.67
C LYS A 155 7.73 20.48 -6.85
N ALA A 156 6.57 19.84 -6.92
CA ALA A 156 6.50 18.41 -7.24
C ALA A 156 6.94 18.14 -8.68
N LEU A 157 6.46 18.95 -9.65
CA LEU A 157 6.85 18.84 -11.06
C LEU A 157 8.36 19.05 -11.25
N LYS A 158 8.96 20.03 -10.57
CA LYS A 158 10.42 20.23 -10.60
C LYS A 158 11.20 18.99 -10.19
N ARG A 159 10.78 18.32 -9.10
CA ARG A 159 11.38 17.04 -8.66
C ARG A 159 11.19 15.95 -9.70
N TRP A 160 9.99 15.84 -10.27
CA TRP A 160 9.73 14.86 -11.33
C TRP A 160 10.62 15.08 -12.55
N ASP A 161 10.74 16.34 -13.00
CA ASP A 161 11.50 16.69 -14.20
C ASP A 161 13.01 16.54 -13.99
N HIS A 162 13.49 16.73 -12.76
CA HIS A 162 14.91 16.56 -12.41
C HIS A 162 15.30 15.09 -12.16
N TYR A 163 14.54 14.35 -11.35
CA TYR A 163 14.88 12.97 -10.95
C TYR A 163 14.26 11.89 -11.85
N GLY A 164 13.35 12.28 -12.74
CA GLY A 164 12.64 11.38 -13.63
C GLY A 164 11.40 10.73 -13.00
N LYS A 165 10.81 9.80 -13.75
CA LYS A 165 9.54 9.14 -13.41
C LYS A 165 9.70 8.28 -12.15
N ILE A 166 8.75 8.37 -11.22
CA ILE A 166 8.79 7.59 -9.96
C ILE A 166 8.80 6.07 -10.18
N GLY A 167 8.17 5.58 -11.25
CA GLY A 167 8.21 4.16 -11.64
C GLY A 167 9.60 3.59 -11.93
N GLY A 168 10.55 4.47 -12.28
CA GLY A 168 11.95 4.12 -12.46
C GLY A 168 12.74 3.98 -11.15
N TRP A 169 12.15 4.39 -10.02
CA TRP A 169 12.75 4.27 -8.69
C TRP A 169 12.08 3.13 -7.93
N LYS A 170 12.86 2.14 -7.50
CA LYS A 170 12.34 0.99 -6.75
C LYS A 170 12.41 1.22 -5.25
N ASN A 171 11.34 0.86 -4.54
CA ASN A 171 11.27 0.91 -3.09
C ASN A 171 10.56 -0.32 -2.52
N GLU A 172 11.36 -1.33 -2.19
CA GLU A 172 10.91 -2.61 -1.60
C GLU A 172 10.73 -2.53 -0.07
N SER A 173 10.88 -1.32 0.50
CA SER A 173 10.75 -1.08 1.92
C SER A 173 9.57 -0.15 2.21
N PHE A 174 9.04 -0.24 3.42
CA PHE A 174 8.04 0.71 3.93
C PHE A 174 8.65 2.05 4.37
N ARG A 175 9.94 2.29 4.10
CA ARG A 175 10.59 3.57 4.40
C ARG A 175 10.33 4.57 3.25
N PRO A 176 10.07 5.85 3.57
CA PRO A 176 10.00 6.92 2.58
C PRO A 176 11.21 6.95 1.66
N LEU A 177 11.00 7.23 0.38
CA LEU A 177 12.06 7.62 -0.55
C LEU A 177 11.90 9.11 -0.84
N LEU A 178 12.85 9.91 -0.34
CA LEU A 178 12.81 11.36 -0.41
C LEU A 178 13.64 11.88 -1.58
N PHE A 179 13.12 12.89 -2.25
CA PHE A 179 13.68 13.56 -3.41
C PHE A 179 13.97 15.03 -3.04
N PRO A 180 15.24 15.37 -2.74
CA PRO A 180 15.64 16.73 -2.36
C PRO A 180 15.17 17.79 -3.36
N ASP A 181 14.93 19.02 -2.90
CA ASP A 181 14.58 20.11 -3.81
C ASP A 181 15.75 20.42 -4.76
N PRO A 182 15.59 20.27 -6.09
CA PRO A 182 16.70 20.46 -7.03
C PRO A 182 17.16 21.93 -7.11
N ASP A 183 16.31 22.90 -6.77
CA ASP A 183 16.69 24.33 -6.77
C ASP A 183 17.62 24.66 -5.59
N ILE A 184 17.53 23.89 -4.50
CA ILE A 184 18.32 24.08 -3.27
C ILE A 184 19.53 23.13 -3.26
N PHE A 185 19.33 21.90 -3.69
CA PHE A 185 20.30 20.81 -3.64
C PHE A 185 20.44 20.14 -5.02
N PRO A 186 21.03 20.81 -6.02
CA PRO A 186 21.01 20.37 -7.42
C PRO A 186 21.75 19.05 -7.68
N ASN A 187 22.66 18.66 -6.78
CA ASN A 187 23.46 17.44 -6.90
C ASN A 187 23.05 16.35 -5.90
N ALA A 188 22.02 16.59 -5.09
CA ALA A 188 21.61 15.62 -4.08
C ALA A 188 20.89 14.44 -4.73
N ARG A 189 21.09 13.25 -4.16
CA ARG A 189 20.48 12.01 -4.64
C ARG A 189 19.27 11.65 -3.79
N PRO A 190 18.27 10.96 -4.36
CA PRO A 190 17.18 10.41 -3.55
C PRO A 190 17.69 9.48 -2.45
N TYR A 191 17.07 9.54 -1.27
CA TYR A 191 17.53 8.80 -0.08
C TYR A 191 16.37 8.31 0.77
N LYS A 192 16.64 7.34 1.67
CA LYS A 192 15.62 6.77 2.56
C LYS A 192 15.36 7.68 3.76
N GLY A 193 14.11 8.05 3.97
CA GLY A 193 13.64 8.76 5.15
C GLY A 193 13.28 7.85 6.32
N ASN A 194 12.80 8.47 7.39
CA ASN A 194 12.20 7.79 8.54
C ASN A 194 10.69 7.99 8.52
N LEU A 195 9.95 6.99 8.98
CA LEU A 195 8.50 7.12 9.11
C LEU A 195 8.15 8.13 10.21
N PRO A 196 7.11 8.96 10.03
CA PRO A 196 6.62 9.82 11.10
C PRO A 196 6.04 8.98 12.25
N ASN A 197 6.05 9.50 13.47
CA ASN A 197 5.65 8.76 14.68
C ASN A 197 4.24 8.15 14.58
N PHE A 198 3.28 8.85 13.96
CA PHE A 198 1.91 8.33 13.82
C PHE A 198 1.86 7.04 12.99
N MET A 199 2.78 6.90 12.03
CA MET A 199 2.95 5.70 11.18
C MET A 199 3.81 4.61 11.83
N GLN A 200 4.00 4.68 13.15
CA GLN A 200 4.71 3.67 13.93
C GLN A 200 3.89 3.21 15.16
N THR A 201 2.65 3.69 15.29
CA THR A 201 1.78 3.43 16.45
C THR A 201 1.25 2.00 16.52
N VAL A 202 1.30 1.26 15.40
CA VAL A 202 0.90 -0.14 15.31
C VAL A 202 2.11 -0.94 14.86
N ARG A 203 2.44 -2.01 15.60
CA ARG A 203 3.46 -2.99 15.19
C ARG A 203 2.79 -4.14 14.45
N PRO A 204 3.37 -4.66 13.35
CA PRO A 204 2.82 -5.83 12.68
C PRO A 204 2.86 -7.04 13.60
N TRP A 205 1.80 -7.85 13.55
CA TRP A 205 1.73 -9.13 14.24
C TRP A 205 2.93 -10.00 13.88
N SER A 206 3.52 -10.64 14.91
CA SER A 206 4.74 -11.44 14.76
C SER A 206 4.69 -12.78 15.49
N ASP A 207 3.68 -13.02 16.32
CA ASP A 207 3.54 -14.27 17.06
C ASP A 207 2.71 -15.31 16.30
N PHE A 208 3.41 -16.10 15.48
CA PHE A 208 2.81 -17.24 14.77
C PHE A 208 2.95 -18.57 15.52
N ARG A 209 3.53 -18.56 16.74
CA ARG A 209 3.81 -19.79 17.52
C ARG A 209 2.76 -20.07 18.58
N SER A 210 2.11 -19.04 19.15
CA SER A 210 1.04 -19.22 20.13
C SER A 210 -0.22 -19.88 19.56
N GLY A 211 -0.33 -19.98 18.24
CA GLY A 211 -1.53 -20.47 17.57
C GLY A 211 -2.68 -19.46 17.50
N ILE A 212 -2.47 -18.20 17.95
CA ILE A 212 -3.43 -17.11 17.80
C ILE A 212 -3.66 -16.78 16.32
N VAL A 213 -2.60 -16.73 15.54
CA VAL A 213 -2.65 -16.56 14.08
C VAL A 213 -1.95 -17.73 13.42
N ARG A 214 -2.61 -18.35 12.45
CA ARG A 214 -2.05 -19.42 11.61
C ARG A 214 -2.21 -19.06 10.15
N VAL A 215 -1.16 -19.28 9.37
CA VAL A 215 -1.22 -19.07 7.91
C VAL A 215 -1.91 -20.29 7.29
N VAL A 216 -3.08 -20.08 6.67
CA VAL A 216 -3.83 -21.14 5.96
C VAL A 216 -3.38 -21.20 4.50
N SER A 217 -3.26 -20.03 3.85
CA SER A 217 -2.65 -19.90 2.53
C SER A 217 -1.62 -18.78 2.57
N ALA A 218 -0.38 -19.14 2.24
CA ALA A 218 0.75 -18.23 2.27
C ALA A 218 0.93 -17.49 0.94
N ASP A 219 0.55 -18.04 -0.21
CA ASP A 219 0.86 -17.42 -1.51
C ASP A 219 -0.13 -17.85 -2.60
N GLY A 220 -1.41 -17.58 -2.38
CA GLY A 220 -2.43 -17.89 -3.38
C GLY A 220 -2.36 -16.91 -4.55
N SER A 221 -2.58 -17.40 -5.77
CA SER A 221 -2.68 -16.60 -6.99
C SER A 221 -4.06 -16.79 -7.64
N TYR A 222 -4.57 -15.78 -8.32
CA TYR A 222 -5.78 -15.90 -9.16
C TYR A 222 -5.65 -15.10 -10.45
N ILE A 223 -6.43 -15.51 -11.45
CA ILE A 223 -6.57 -14.85 -12.76
C ILE A 223 -8.06 -14.82 -13.07
N ASP A 224 -8.56 -13.67 -13.53
CA ASP A 224 -9.97 -13.46 -13.87
C ASP A 224 -10.12 -12.47 -15.05
N ASN A 225 -11.32 -12.38 -15.63
CA ASN A 225 -11.68 -11.46 -16.70
C ASN A 225 -11.67 -10.00 -16.20
N GLY A 226 -10.96 -9.10 -16.88
CA GLY A 226 -10.72 -7.75 -16.39
C GLY A 226 -11.93 -6.80 -16.36
N ARG A 227 -13.00 -7.08 -17.12
CA ARG A 227 -14.21 -6.22 -17.18
C ARG A 227 -15.33 -6.62 -16.21
N ASN A 228 -15.46 -7.91 -15.91
CA ASN A 228 -16.57 -8.47 -15.09
C ASN A 228 -16.08 -9.42 -13.98
N GLY A 229 -14.78 -9.55 -13.79
CA GLY A 229 -14.21 -10.47 -12.82
C GLY A 229 -14.49 -10.04 -11.38
N VAL A 230 -15.12 -10.93 -10.62
CA VAL A 230 -15.31 -10.77 -9.18
C VAL A 230 -14.08 -11.38 -8.53
N LEU A 231 -13.32 -10.56 -7.82
CA LEU A 231 -12.22 -11.08 -7.01
C LEU A 231 -12.81 -12.11 -6.05
N PRO A 232 -12.28 -13.35 -6.00
CA PRO A 232 -12.84 -14.40 -5.14
C PRO A 232 -12.81 -14.04 -3.65
N TYR A 233 -12.15 -12.93 -3.29
CA TYR A 233 -11.90 -12.45 -1.93
C TYR A 233 -11.99 -10.91 -1.81
N ALA A 234 -12.86 -10.22 -2.58
CA ALA A 234 -13.09 -8.76 -2.43
C ALA A 234 -14.48 -8.41 -1.89
#